data_AF-A0A0U5C6L1-F1
#
_entry.id   AF-A0A0U5C6L1-F1
#
_cell.length_a   1.000
_cell.length_b   1.000
_cell.length_c   1.000
_cell.angle_alpha   90.00
_cell.angle_beta   90.00
_cell.angle_gamma   90.00
#
_symmetry.space_group_name_H-M   'P 1'
#
loop_
_entity.id
_entity.type
_entity.pdbx_description
1 polymer ?
#
loop_
_entity_poly.entity_id
_entity_poly.type
_entity_poly.pdbx_seq_one_letter_code
_entity_poly.pdbx_strand_id
1 'polypeptide(L)'
;MTGTQLHVPQQPWITQLFYHAEKTPNRTFIRDLGTGKEATFNEFLYEVLTHGARLKERLSQDTQARLHDPNEEVFIGLLAKAGFEYVVLLFAIYSIGGIAVPMSK
;
A
#
# COMPACT_ATOMS: atom_id res chain seq x y z
N MET A 1 -34.03 11.70 -14.99
CA MET A 1 -33.56 10.63 -14.09
C MET A 1 -32.12 10.96 -13.71
N THR A 2 -31.91 11.64 -12.59
CA THR A 2 -30.58 11.92 -12.04
C THR A 2 -30.11 10.68 -11.31
N GLY A 3 -29.35 9.83 -12.00
CA GLY A 3 -28.68 8.70 -11.36
C GLY A 3 -27.63 9.22 -10.38
N THR A 4 -27.79 8.93 -9.10
CA THR A 4 -26.77 9.19 -8.09
C THR A 4 -25.50 8.44 -8.51
N GLN A 5 -24.48 9.17 -8.98
CA GLN A 5 -23.17 8.59 -9.24
C GLN A 5 -22.58 8.13 -7.91
N LEU A 6 -22.49 6.82 -7.71
CA LEU A 6 -21.73 6.22 -6.63
C LEU A 6 -20.24 6.42 -6.93
N HIS A 7 -19.61 7.39 -6.25
CA HIS A 7 -18.17 7.50 -6.23
C HIS A 7 -17.60 6.39 -5.35
N VAL A 8 -17.14 5.32 -5.97
CA VAL A 8 -16.35 4.29 -5.28
C VAL A 8 -15.02 4.92 -4.89
N PRO A 9 -14.54 4.76 -3.64
CA PRO A 9 -13.23 5.24 -3.25
C PRO A 9 -12.17 4.66 -4.19
N GLN A 10 -11.28 5.50 -4.70
CA GLN A 10 -10.22 5.07 -5.62
C GLN A 10 -9.19 4.16 -4.92
N GLN A 11 -9.09 4.24 -3.58
CA GLN A 11 -8.15 3.45 -2.77
C GLN A 11 -8.79 2.96 -1.46
N PRO A 12 -9.85 2.13 -1.53
CA PRO A 12 -10.65 1.79 -0.35
C PRO A 12 -9.83 1.07 0.72
N TRP A 13 -8.78 0.34 0.33
CA TRP A 13 -7.99 -0.48 1.25
C TRP A 13 -7.05 0.35 2.13
N ILE A 14 -6.41 1.40 1.58
CA ILE A 14 -5.55 2.29 2.36
C ILE A 14 -6.40 3.11 3.34
N THR A 15 -7.53 3.66 2.88
CA THR A 15 -8.43 4.40 3.76
C THR A 15 -8.98 3.52 4.88
N GLN A 16 -9.34 2.27 4.59
CA GLN A 16 -9.75 1.31 5.63
C GLN A 16 -8.61 0.96 6.58
N LEU A 17 -7.37 0.85 6.08
CA LEU A 17 -6.20 0.61 6.92
C LEU A 17 -6.00 1.75 7.93
N PHE A 18 -6.05 3.02 7.47
CA PHE A 18 -5.97 4.18 8.36
C PHE A 18 -7.11 4.20 9.38
N TYR A 19 -8.34 3.96 8.94
CA TYR A 19 -9.51 3.90 9.83
C TYR A 19 -9.33 2.86 10.95
N HIS A 20 -8.84 1.67 10.62
CA HIS A 20 -8.63 0.61 11.61
C HIS A 20 -7.40 0.83 12.49
N ALA A 21 -6.35 1.45 11.96
CA ALA A 21 -5.20 1.86 12.75
C ALA A 21 -5.57 2.93 13.78
N GLU A 22 -6.47 3.85 13.45
CA GLU A 22 -6.99 4.85 14.39
C GLU A 22 -7.93 4.22 15.44
N LYS A 23 -8.91 3.42 15.00
CA LYS A 23 -9.95 2.90 15.92
C LYS A 23 -9.51 1.69 16.73
N THR A 24 -8.69 0.81 16.17
CA THR A 24 -8.31 -0.47 16.76
C THR A 24 -6.83 -0.77 16.51
N PRO A 25 -5.90 0.11 16.95
CA PRO A 25 -4.48 0.05 16.59
C PRO A 25 -3.82 -1.30 16.92
N ASN A 26 -4.18 -1.88 18.07
CA ASN A 26 -3.56 -3.10 18.61
C ASN A 26 -4.26 -4.40 18.18
N ARG A 27 -5.29 -4.32 17.33
CA ARG A 27 -5.95 -5.53 16.82
C ARG A 27 -5.06 -6.17 15.76
N THR A 28 -4.76 -7.46 15.90
CA THR A 28 -4.05 -8.25 14.89
C THR A 28 -4.76 -8.14 13.54
N PHE A 29 -4.02 -7.68 12.53
CA PHE A 29 -4.51 -7.50 11.17
C PHE A 29 -3.97 -8.58 10.24
N ILE A 30 -2.65 -8.83 10.28
CA ILE A 30 -2.01 -9.86 9.47
C ILE A 30 -1.44 -10.95 10.37
N ARG A 31 -1.62 -12.20 9.94
CA ARG A 31 -0.95 -13.38 10.48
C ARG A 31 -0.36 -14.17 9.31
N ASP A 32 0.94 -14.07 9.15
CA ASP A 32 1.70 -14.84 8.17
C ASP A 32 2.06 -16.20 8.76
N LEU A 33 1.33 -17.24 8.34
CA LEU A 33 1.53 -18.60 8.82
C LEU A 33 2.87 -19.21 8.36
N GLY A 34 3.47 -18.72 7.27
CA GLY A 34 4.73 -19.24 6.75
C GLY A 34 5.94 -18.81 7.59
N THR A 35 5.88 -17.61 8.18
CA THR A 35 6.95 -17.04 9.00
C THR A 35 6.61 -16.98 10.49
N GLY A 36 5.35 -17.20 10.86
CA GLY A 36 4.84 -16.99 12.21
C GLY A 36 4.68 -15.51 12.57
N LYS A 37 4.88 -14.59 11.62
CA LYS A 37 4.81 -13.15 11.85
C LYS A 37 3.37 -12.70 12.03
N GLU A 38 3.13 -11.95 13.09
CA GLU A 38 1.87 -11.25 13.33
C GLU A 38 2.12 -9.75 13.31
N ALA A 39 1.15 -8.99 12.80
CA ALA A 39 1.17 -7.54 12.89
C ALA A 39 -0.22 -7.01 13.18
N THR A 40 -0.28 -6.08 14.11
CA THR A 40 -1.45 -5.24 14.38
C THR A 40 -1.69 -4.24 13.27
N PHE A 41 -2.85 -3.59 13.25
CA PHE A 41 -3.13 -2.50 12.30
C PHE A 41 -2.09 -1.39 12.35
N ASN A 42 -1.65 -1.00 13.56
CA ASN A 42 -0.67 0.07 13.72
C ASN A 42 0.73 -0.36 13.22
N GLU A 43 1.18 -1.57 13.58
CA GLU A 43 2.46 -2.11 13.11
C GLU A 43 2.47 -2.26 11.58
N PHE A 44 1.39 -2.78 11.00
CA PHE A 44 1.30 -2.92 9.55
C PHE A 44 1.31 -1.55 8.84
N LEU A 45 0.53 -0.57 9.33
CA LEU A 45 0.52 0.78 8.76
C LEU A 45 1.91 1.44 8.89
N TYR A 46 2.58 1.29 10.03
CA TYR A 46 3.95 1.77 10.23
C TYR A 46 4.92 1.19 9.19
N GLU A 47 4.87 -0.14 8.98
CA GLU A 47 5.71 -0.82 7.98
C GLU A 47 5.43 -0.31 6.56
N VAL A 48 4.15 -0.15 6.19
CA VAL A 48 3.72 0.38 4.88
C VAL A 48 4.27 1.79 4.65
N LEU A 49 4.06 2.71 5.59
CA LEU A 49 4.50 4.11 5.45
C LEU A 49 6.01 4.23 5.44
N THR A 50 6.70 3.46 6.28
CA THR A 50 8.17 3.45 6.35
C THR A 50 8.78 2.94 5.04
N HIS A 51 8.24 1.85 4.47
CA HIS A 51 8.70 1.32 3.19
C HIS A 51 8.31 2.23 2.02
N GLY A 52 7.12 2.84 2.05
CA GLY A 52 6.67 3.82 1.05
C GLY A 52 7.60 5.04 1.00
N ALA A 53 7.95 5.60 2.15
CA ALA A 53 8.90 6.72 2.23
C ALA A 53 10.28 6.35 1.65
N ARG A 54 10.84 5.21 2.07
CA ARG A 54 12.13 4.70 1.55
C ARG A 54 12.09 4.40 0.05
N LEU A 55 10.97 3.89 -0.45
CA LEU A 55 10.79 3.65 -1.88
C LEU A 55 10.82 4.98 -2.63
N LYS A 56 10.03 5.97 -2.18
CA LYS A 56 9.97 7.31 -2.79
C LYS A 56 11.34 7.99 -2.82
N GLU A 57 12.11 7.92 -1.73
CA GLU A 57 13.47 8.48 -1.64
C GLU A 57 14.45 7.89 -2.68
N ARG A 58 14.21 6.67 -3.14
CA ARG A 58 15.05 6.00 -4.14
C ARG A 58 14.63 6.26 -5.58
N LEU A 59 13.45 6.85 -5.79
CA LEU A 59 12.96 7.18 -7.13
C LEU A 59 13.60 8.48 -7.64
N SER A 60 13.80 8.57 -8.95
CA SER A 60 14.24 9.82 -9.59
C SER A 60 13.22 10.94 -9.35
N GLN A 61 13.68 12.19 -9.37
CA GLN A 61 12.80 13.35 -9.24
C GLN A 61 11.69 13.37 -10.31
N ASP A 62 12.02 12.94 -11.53
CA ASP A 62 11.06 12.76 -12.62
C ASP A 62 9.95 11.75 -12.26
N THR A 63 10.33 10.56 -11.77
CA THR A 63 9.36 9.55 -11.36
C THR A 63 8.50 10.04 -10.18
N GLN A 64 9.09 10.78 -9.24
CA GLN A 64 8.34 11.38 -8.14
C GLN A 64 7.33 12.42 -8.63
N ALA A 65 7.68 13.22 -9.64
CA ALA A 65 6.76 14.17 -10.25
C ALA A 65 5.58 13.44 -10.93
N ARG A 66 5.86 12.36 -11.68
CA ARG A 66 4.83 11.53 -12.32
C ARG A 66 3.89 10.87 -11.32
N LEU A 67 4.39 10.41 -10.16
CA LEU A 67 3.54 9.90 -9.07
C LEU A 67 2.55 10.93 -8.50
N HIS A 68 2.82 12.23 -8.69
CA HIS A 68 1.96 13.32 -8.24
C HIS A 68 0.97 13.83 -9.31
N ASP A 69 1.10 13.38 -10.57
CA ASP A 69 0.19 13.76 -11.65
C ASP A 69 -0.98 12.76 -11.74
N PRO A 70 -2.23 13.18 -11.54
CA PRO A 70 -3.39 12.29 -11.61
C PRO A 70 -3.67 11.71 -13.01
N ASN A 71 -2.97 12.16 -14.05
CA ASN A 71 -3.09 11.65 -15.42
C ASN A 71 -1.99 10.67 -15.80
N GLU A 72 -1.02 10.42 -14.92
CA GLU A 72 0.10 9.53 -15.15
C GLU A 72 -0.04 8.23 -14.35
N GLU A 73 0.39 7.13 -14.96
CA GLU A 73 0.45 5.82 -14.32
C GLU A 73 1.91 5.40 -14.15
N VAL A 74 2.31 5.14 -12.90
CA VAL A 74 3.66 4.68 -12.56
C VAL A 74 3.61 3.23 -12.10
N PHE A 75 4.01 2.32 -12.98
CA PHE A 75 4.09 0.90 -12.70
C PHE A 75 5.39 0.54 -11.99
N ILE A 76 5.29 -0.13 -10.84
CA ILE A 76 6.43 -0.60 -10.05
C ILE A 76 6.37 -2.12 -9.96
N GLY A 77 7.37 -2.79 -10.55
CA GLY A 77 7.52 -4.24 -10.47
C GLY A 77 7.81 -4.69 -9.04
N LEU A 78 6.98 -5.58 -8.51
CA LEU A 78 7.12 -6.16 -7.17
C LEU A 78 7.62 -7.60 -7.28
N LEU A 79 8.89 -7.82 -6.91
CA LEU A 79 9.48 -9.15 -6.82
C LEU A 79 9.80 -9.48 -5.36
N ALA A 80 8.91 -10.21 -4.70
CA ALA A 80 9.07 -10.66 -3.32
C ALA A 80 8.44 -12.05 -3.12
N LYS A 81 8.92 -12.80 -2.13
CA LYS A 81 8.27 -14.06 -1.73
C LYS A 81 6.91 -13.75 -1.12
N ALA A 82 5.92 -14.64 -1.34
CA ALA A 82 4.65 -14.57 -0.64
C ALA A 82 4.88 -14.56 0.89
N GLY A 83 4.15 -13.69 1.60
CA GLY A 83 4.31 -13.50 3.03
C GLY A 83 4.04 -12.05 3.44
N PHE A 84 4.34 -11.73 4.70
CA PHE A 84 4.16 -10.39 5.26
C PHE A 84 4.84 -9.30 4.42
N GLU A 85 6.10 -9.52 4.02
CA GLU A 85 6.91 -8.56 3.29
C GLU A 85 6.30 -8.21 1.92
N TYR A 86 5.72 -9.20 1.23
CA TYR A 86 5.05 -8.96 -0.04
C TYR A 86 3.86 -8.01 0.13
N VAL A 87 3.02 -8.23 1.15
CA VAL A 87 1.84 -7.40 1.40
C VAL A 87 2.25 -5.99 1.84
N VAL A 88 3.29 -5.85 2.67
CA VAL A 88 3.85 -4.53 3.03
C VAL A 88 4.30 -3.78 1.78
N LEU A 89 5.08 -4.40 0.90
CA LEU A 89 5.58 -3.75 -0.30
C LEU A 89 4.46 -3.39 -1.29
N LEU A 90 3.46 -4.26 -1.43
CA LEU A 90 2.26 -3.99 -2.24
C LEU A 90 1.55 -2.71 -1.77
N PHE A 91 1.28 -2.60 -0.48
CA PHE A 91 0.64 -1.42 0.10
C PHE A 91 1.55 -0.19 0.11
N ALA A 92 2.86 -0.37 0.28
CA ALA A 92 3.83 0.71 0.21
C ALA A 92 3.83 1.36 -1.19
N ILE A 93 3.79 0.57 -2.27
CA ILE A 93 3.66 1.08 -3.64
C ILE A 93 2.37 1.89 -3.82
N TYR A 94 1.23 1.36 -3.36
CA TYR A 94 -0.03 2.09 -3.44
C TYR A 94 -0.01 3.38 -2.61
N SER A 95 0.65 3.37 -1.45
CA SER A 95 0.72 4.54 -0.55
C SER A 95 1.44 5.75 -1.15
N ILE A 96 2.30 5.53 -2.16
CA ILE A 96 3.01 6.60 -2.86
C ILE A 96 2.36 6.97 -4.21
N GLY A 97 1.19 6.40 -4.52
CA GLY A 97 0.48 6.64 -5.78
C GLY A 97 0.91 5.74 -6.95
N GLY A 98 1.74 4.72 -6.69
CA GLY A 98 2.19 3.79 -7.72
C GLY A 98 1.23 2.61 -7.93
N ILE A 99 1.36 1.95 -9.07
CA ILE A 99 0.67 0.71 -9.41
C ILE A 99 1.64 -0.44 -9.23
N ALA A 100 1.35 -1.34 -8.29
CA ALA A 100 2.16 -2.54 -8.10
C ALA A 100 1.90 -3.55 -9.22
N VAL A 101 2.97 -4.06 -9.83
CA VAL A 101 2.93 -5.16 -10.79
C VAL A 101 3.60 -6.38 -10.17
N PRO A 102 2.83 -7.32 -9.59
CA PRO A 102 3.39 -8.53 -9.01
C PRO A 102 4.14 -9.35 -10.06
N MET A 103 5.37 -9.75 -9.74
CA MET A 103 6.18 -10.61 -10.58
C MET A 103 6.50 -11.89 -9.83
N SER A 104 6.18 -13.04 -10.42
CA SER A 104 6.66 -14.33 -9.95
C SER A 104 8.03 -14.63 -10.55
N LYS A 105 8.89 -15.25 -9.76
CA LYS A 105 10.07 -15.94 -10.28
C LYS A 105 9.69 -17.32 -10.80
#